data_AF-A7HQK5-F1
#
_entry.id   AF-A7HQK5-F1
#
_cell.length_a   1.000
_cell.length_b   1.000
_cell.length_c   1.000
_cell.angle_alpha   90.00
_cell.angle_beta   90.00
_cell.angle_gamma   90.00
#
_symmetry.space_group_name_H-M   'P 1'
#
loop_
_entity.id
_entity.type
_entity.pdbx_description
1 polymer ?
#
loop_
_entity_poly.entity_id
_entity_poly.type
_entity_poly.pdbx_seq_one_letter_code
_entity_poly.pdbx_strand_id
1 'polypeptide(L)'
;MTGATERAGHAGLLLVGFGLWALAFVHLYATQALGCRLGWNEIGIAGALSLDRLVLVALFVVYLAVQLALYLAMRRRVTAATGFSYRVATDLAFAAFGASVFCFSGVLWLSPCP
;
A
#
# COMPACT_ATOMS: atom_id res chain seq x y z
N MET A 1 13.74 -3.85 32.43
CA MET A 1 13.11 -4.52 31.26
C MET A 1 12.24 -3.58 30.41
N THR A 2 12.18 -2.28 30.70
CA THR A 2 11.33 -1.28 30.03
C THR A 2 11.89 -0.77 28.70
N GLY A 3 13.22 -0.68 28.55
CA GLY A 3 13.85 -0.11 27.35
C GLY A 3 13.79 -0.98 26.08
N ALA A 4 13.67 -2.30 26.19
CA ALA A 4 13.60 -3.20 25.03
C ALA A 4 12.21 -3.14 24.37
N THR A 5 11.16 -3.09 25.20
CA THR A 5 9.76 -3.03 24.75
C THR A 5 9.43 -1.68 24.10
N GLU A 6 9.97 -0.57 24.62
CA GLU A 6 9.84 0.74 23.97
C GLU A 6 10.56 0.78 22.62
N ARG A 7 11.78 0.23 22.51
CA ARG A 7 12.51 0.18 21.22
C ARG A 7 11.78 -0.68 20.19
N ALA A 8 11.21 -1.81 20.60
CA ALA A 8 10.39 -2.65 19.74
C ALA A 8 9.10 -1.94 19.28
N GLY A 9 8.46 -1.15 20.16
CA GLY A 9 7.31 -0.33 19.81
C GLY A 9 7.63 0.75 18.78
N HIS A 10 8.76 1.45 18.92
CA HIS A 10 9.23 2.44 17.96
C HIS A 10 9.63 1.83 16.62
N ALA A 11 10.33 0.68 16.64
CA ALA A 11 10.67 -0.06 15.43
C ALA A 11 9.41 -0.56 14.70
N GLY A 12 8.43 -1.07 15.43
CA GLY A 12 7.14 -1.49 14.88
C GLY A 12 6.41 -0.35 14.17
N LEU A 13 6.40 0.85 14.77
CA LEU A 13 5.82 2.06 14.16
C LEU A 13 6.49 2.46 12.84
N LEU A 14 7.81 2.37 12.77
CA LEU A 14 8.56 2.65 11.54
C LEU A 14 8.34 1.57 10.48
N LEU A 15 8.23 0.30 10.88
CA LEU A 15 8.07 -0.84 9.99
C LEU A 15 6.65 -0.96 9.44
N VAL A 16 5.63 -0.46 10.13
CA VAL A 16 4.22 -0.61 9.67
C VAL A 16 3.97 0.10 8.33
N GLY A 17 4.47 1.32 8.15
CA GLY A 17 4.27 2.06 6.90
C GLY A 17 4.95 1.37 5.70
N PHE A 18 6.22 1.03 5.85
CA PHE A 18 6.98 0.33 4.81
C PHE A 18 6.49 -1.10 4.60
N GLY A 19 6.09 -1.80 5.66
CA GLY A 19 5.55 -3.15 5.61
C GLY A 19 4.23 -3.20 4.85
N LEU A 20 3.33 -2.22 5.04
CA LEU A 20 2.11 -2.10 4.24
C LEU A 20 2.42 -1.86 2.76
N TRP A 21 3.41 -1.03 2.46
CA TRP A 21 3.84 -0.80 1.09
C TRP A 21 4.39 -2.08 0.43
N ALA A 22 5.24 -2.82 1.14
CA ALA A 22 5.79 -4.09 0.64
C ALA A 22 4.70 -5.16 0.45
N LEU A 23 3.73 -5.25 1.37
CA LEU A 23 2.58 -6.13 1.23
C LEU A 23 1.71 -5.77 0.02
N ALA A 24 1.47 -4.47 -0.21
CA ALA A 24 0.75 -4.00 -1.39
C ALA A 24 1.47 -4.40 -2.67
N PHE A 25 2.80 -4.20 -2.71
CA PHE A 25 3.63 -4.61 -3.84
C PHE A 25 3.48 -6.11 -4.12
N VAL A 26 3.73 -6.97 -3.14
CA VAL A 26 3.69 -8.43 -3.32
C VAL A 26 2.29 -8.88 -3.76
N HIS A 27 1.24 -8.36 -3.15
CA HIS A 27 -0.12 -8.79 -3.45
C HIS A 27 -0.58 -8.33 -4.85
N LEU A 28 -0.28 -7.09 -5.25
CA LEU A 28 -0.64 -6.59 -6.58
C LEU A 28 0.07 -7.39 -7.68
N TYR A 29 1.38 -7.62 -7.55
CA TYR A 29 2.15 -8.34 -8.55
C TYR A 29 1.81 -9.85 -8.59
N ALA A 30 1.54 -10.46 -7.43
CA ALA A 30 1.09 -11.85 -7.38
C ALA A 30 -0.27 -12.01 -8.06
N THR A 31 -1.23 -11.13 -7.76
CA THR A 31 -2.56 -11.15 -8.39
C THR A 31 -2.47 -10.90 -9.89
N GLN A 32 -1.61 -10.00 -10.35
CA GLN A 32 -1.39 -9.77 -11.77
C GLN A 32 -0.86 -11.03 -12.49
N ALA A 33 0.14 -11.71 -11.91
CA ALA A 33 0.68 -12.93 -12.47
C ALA A 33 -0.36 -14.08 -12.48
N LEU A 34 -1.15 -14.20 -11.41
CA LEU A 34 -2.24 -15.17 -11.31
C LEU A 34 -3.36 -14.87 -12.31
N GLY A 35 -3.76 -13.62 -12.45
CA GLY A 35 -4.81 -13.18 -13.38
C GLY A 35 -4.46 -13.50 -14.84
N CYS A 36 -3.19 -13.29 -15.25
CA CYS A 36 -2.75 -13.73 -16.59
C CYS A 36 -2.77 -15.25 -16.74
N ARG A 37 -2.31 -16.02 -15.73
CA ARG A 37 -2.30 -17.49 -15.79
C ARG A 37 -3.71 -18.11 -15.78
N LEU A 38 -4.65 -17.47 -15.11
CA LEU A 38 -6.05 -17.92 -14.99
C LEU A 38 -6.95 -17.39 -16.12
N GLY A 39 -6.42 -16.61 -17.07
CA GLY A 39 -7.18 -16.08 -18.19
C GLY A 39 -8.15 -14.95 -17.81
N TRP A 40 -7.99 -14.30 -16.66
CA TRP A 40 -8.85 -13.19 -16.24
C TRP A 40 -8.76 -11.98 -17.16
N ASN A 41 -7.68 -11.87 -17.94
CA ASN A 41 -7.55 -10.86 -18.98
C ASN A 41 -8.49 -11.09 -20.17
N GLU A 42 -8.91 -12.34 -20.43
CA GLU A 42 -9.82 -12.68 -21.54
C GLU A 42 -11.29 -12.46 -21.15
N ILE A 43 -11.59 -12.37 -19.86
CA ILE A 43 -12.93 -12.11 -19.35
C ILE A 43 -13.21 -10.60 -19.44
N GLY A 44 -13.76 -10.18 -20.58
CA GLY A 44 -14.22 -8.81 -20.80
C GLY A 44 -15.45 -8.49 -19.95
N ILE A 45 -15.38 -7.41 -19.17
CA ILE A 45 -16.52 -6.93 -18.36
C ILE A 45 -17.24 -5.77 -19.06
N ALA A 46 -16.47 -4.82 -19.61
CA ALA A 46 -17.02 -3.69 -20.36
C ALA A 46 -15.98 -3.11 -21.33
N GLY A 47 -16.12 -3.39 -22.62
CA GLY A 47 -15.18 -2.89 -23.65
C GLY A 47 -13.74 -3.33 -23.38
N ALA A 48 -12.83 -2.36 -23.20
CA ALA A 48 -11.41 -2.61 -22.92
C ALA A 48 -11.08 -2.88 -21.44
N LEU A 49 -12.08 -3.02 -20.57
CA LEU A 49 -11.90 -3.47 -19.18
C LEU A 49 -12.04 -4.99 -19.07
N SER A 50 -10.92 -5.65 -18.78
CA SER A 50 -10.88 -7.05 -18.35
C SER A 50 -11.10 -7.18 -16.83
N LEU A 51 -11.54 -8.36 -16.41
CA LEU A 51 -11.72 -8.70 -14.99
C LEU A 51 -10.42 -8.49 -14.19
N ASP A 52 -9.28 -8.87 -14.77
CA ASP A 52 -7.96 -8.68 -14.14
C ASP A 52 -7.70 -7.21 -13.77
N ARG A 53 -7.92 -6.30 -14.72
CA ARG A 53 -7.73 -4.86 -14.50
C ARG A 53 -8.66 -4.33 -13.41
N LEU A 54 -9.90 -4.81 -13.37
CA LEU A 54 -10.86 -4.39 -12.34
C LEU A 54 -10.42 -4.85 -10.95
N VAL A 55 -9.94 -6.08 -10.80
CA VAL A 55 -9.42 -6.60 -9.53
C VAL A 55 -8.16 -5.84 -9.10
N LEU A 56 -7.22 -5.59 -10.00
CA LEU A 56 -6.00 -4.85 -9.69
C LEU A 56 -6.29 -3.40 -9.27
N VAL A 57 -7.19 -2.70 -9.98
CA VAL A 57 -7.61 -1.35 -9.61
C VAL A 57 -8.32 -1.35 -8.26
N ALA A 58 -9.20 -2.32 -7.99
CA ALA A 58 -9.87 -2.44 -6.71
C ALA A 58 -8.87 -2.66 -5.56
N LEU A 59 -7.91 -3.57 -5.73
CA LEU A 59 -6.83 -3.80 -4.75
C LEU A 59 -5.99 -2.54 -4.55
N PHE A 60 -5.61 -1.85 -5.63
CA PHE A 60 -4.83 -0.63 -5.55
C PHE A 60 -5.56 0.46 -4.75
N VAL A 61 -6.85 0.68 -5.01
CA VAL A 61 -7.68 1.63 -4.26
C VAL A 61 -7.78 1.24 -2.79
N VAL A 62 -7.97 -0.05 -2.47
CA VAL A 62 -7.99 -0.54 -1.09
C VAL A 62 -6.67 -0.25 -0.39
N TYR A 63 -5.52 -0.53 -1.02
CA TYR A 63 -4.22 -0.26 -0.44
C TYR A 63 -3.95 1.24 -0.23
N LEU A 64 -4.37 2.09 -1.16
CA LEU A 64 -4.29 3.55 -0.98
C LEU A 64 -5.17 4.02 0.18
N ALA A 65 -6.40 3.50 0.28
CA ALA A 65 -7.32 3.83 1.37
C ALA A 65 -6.74 3.41 2.74
N VAL A 66 -6.15 2.22 2.84
CA VAL A 66 -5.51 1.73 4.07
C VAL A 66 -4.31 2.60 4.46
N GLN A 67 -3.44 2.95 3.51
CA GLN A 67 -2.29 3.82 3.77
C GLN A 67 -2.71 5.23 4.19
N LEU A 68 -3.71 5.80 3.51
CA LEU A 68 -4.27 7.10 3.86
C LEU A 68 -4.94 7.07 5.24
N ALA A 69 -5.73 6.03 5.54
CA ALA A 69 -6.36 5.86 6.84
C ALA A 69 -5.32 5.73 7.96
N LEU A 70 -4.24 4.98 7.74
CA LEU A 70 -3.12 4.89 8.67
C LEU A 70 -2.48 6.26 8.91
N TYR A 71 -2.13 6.98 7.83
CA TYR A 71 -1.55 8.33 7.94
C TYR A 71 -2.47 9.29 8.71
N LEU A 72 -3.77 9.32 8.39
CA LEU A 72 -4.74 10.17 9.07
C LEU A 72 -4.89 9.80 10.55
N ALA A 73 -4.92 8.50 10.87
CA ALA A 73 -4.98 8.02 12.24
C ALA A 73 -3.71 8.41 13.03
N MET A 74 -2.53 8.30 12.39
CA MET A 74 -1.27 8.67 13.02
C MET A 74 -1.16 10.18 13.23
N ARG A 75 -1.50 10.97 12.21
CA ARG A 75 -1.48 12.44 12.22
C ARG A 75 -2.41 13.03 13.29
N ARG A 76 -3.59 12.44 13.51
CA ARG A 76 -4.52 12.86 14.56
C ARG A 76 -3.94 12.75 15.97
N ARG A 77 -2.96 11.87 16.17
CA ARG A 77 -2.29 11.66 17.47
C ARG A 77 -0.99 12.47 17.59
N VAL A 78 -0.56 13.17 16.54
CA VAL A 78 0.61 14.07 16.60
C VAL A 78 0.24 15.31 17.40
N THR A 79 1.01 15.59 18.46
CA THR A 79 0.85 16.78 19.31
C THR A 79 2.21 17.46 19.52
N ALA A 80 2.24 18.61 20.21
CA ALA A 80 3.51 19.25 20.56
C ALA A 80 4.42 18.34 21.41
N ALA A 81 3.84 17.39 22.15
CA ALA A 81 4.55 16.46 23.02
C ALA A 81 4.95 15.14 22.34
N THR A 82 4.61 14.89 21.07
CA THR A 82 5.01 13.64 20.40
C THR A 82 6.51 13.62 20.11
N GLY A 83 7.16 12.52 20.52
CA GLY A 83 8.57 12.27 20.28
C GLY A 83 8.93 12.21 18.79
N PHE A 84 10.21 12.49 18.50
CA PHE A 84 10.76 12.57 17.15
C PHE A 84 10.44 11.33 16.30
N SER A 85 10.60 10.12 16.86
CA SER A 85 10.36 8.86 16.15
C SER A 85 8.93 8.70 15.63
N TYR A 86 7.93 9.21 16.37
CA TYR A 86 6.53 9.14 15.96
C TYR A 86 6.22 10.10 14.80
N ARG A 87 6.86 11.28 14.81
CA ARG A 87 6.75 12.25 13.71
C ARG A 87 7.36 11.68 12.44
N VAL A 88 8.58 11.13 12.53
CA VAL A 88 9.25 10.45 11.40
C VAL A 88 8.40 9.29 10.87
N ALA A 89 7.83 8.46 11.76
CA ALA A 89 6.95 7.38 11.32
C ALA A 89 5.69 7.89 10.58
N THR A 90 5.16 9.05 10.97
CA THR A 90 4.00 9.67 10.31
C THR A 90 4.37 10.23 8.93
N ASP A 91 5.53 10.88 8.81
CA ASP A 91 6.04 11.37 7.54
C ASP A 91 6.38 10.22 6.57
N LEU A 92 6.95 9.13 7.09
CA LEU A 92 7.18 7.90 6.33
C LEU A 92 5.88 7.27 5.83
N ALA A 93 4.81 7.28 6.64
CA ALA A 93 3.51 6.79 6.20
C ALA A 93 2.95 7.63 5.03
N PHE A 94 3.17 8.94 5.05
CA PHE A 94 2.79 9.81 3.94
C PHE A 94 3.67 9.58 2.69
N ALA A 95 4.98 9.42 2.88
CA ALA A 95 5.90 9.10 1.80
C ALA A 95 5.57 7.74 1.15
N ALA A 96 5.18 6.74 1.94
CA ALA A 96 4.73 5.43 1.43
C ALA A 96 3.47 5.56 0.57
N PHE A 97 2.51 6.40 0.96
CA PHE A 97 1.34 6.70 0.14
C PHE A 97 1.74 7.35 -1.20
N GLY A 98 2.61 8.35 -1.17
CA GLY A 98 3.12 8.98 -2.39
C GLY A 98 3.87 8.01 -3.30
N ALA A 99 4.74 7.17 -2.72
CA ALA A 99 5.46 6.13 -3.45
C ALA A 99 4.50 5.09 -4.05
N SER A 100 3.44 4.69 -3.34
CA SER A 100 2.41 3.78 -3.87
C SER A 100 1.71 4.37 -5.10
N VAL A 101 1.31 5.64 -5.04
CA VAL A 101 0.67 6.31 -6.17
C VAL A 101 1.60 6.32 -7.38
N PHE A 102 2.88 6.66 -7.17
CA PHE A 102 3.85 6.72 -8.26
C PHE A 102 4.16 5.32 -8.83
N CYS A 103 4.57 4.37 -7.99
CA CYS A 103 5.01 3.03 -8.40
C CYS A 103 3.89 2.17 -8.99
N PHE A 104 2.67 2.28 -8.46
CA PHE A 104 1.55 1.43 -8.89
C PHE A 104 0.61 2.11 -9.90
N SER A 105 0.90 3.35 -10.31
CA SER A 105 0.16 4.04 -11.38
C SER A 105 0.10 3.22 -12.68
N GLY A 106 1.11 2.37 -12.92
CA GLY A 106 1.17 1.43 -14.03
C GLY A 106 -0.05 0.49 -14.15
N VAL A 107 -0.71 0.16 -13.04
CA VAL A 107 -1.94 -0.65 -13.02
C VAL A 107 -3.07 -0.02 -13.86
N LEU A 108 -3.04 1.30 -14.04
CA LEU A 108 -4.06 2.03 -14.78
C LEU A 108 -3.90 1.94 -16.30
N TRP A 109 -2.76 1.54 -16.85
CA TRP A 109 -2.53 1.62 -18.29
C TRP A 109 -1.71 0.48 -18.90
N LEU A 110 -0.97 -0.30 -18.11
CA LEU A 110 -0.24 -1.44 -18.65
C LEU A 110 -1.17 -2.62 -18.92
N SER A 111 -1.08 -3.18 -20.12
CA SER A 111 -1.55 -4.52 -20.45
C SER A 111 -0.47 -5.51 -20.00
N PRO A 112 -0.67 -6.28 -18.92
CA PRO A 112 0.44 -7.05 -18.32
C PRO A 112 0.68 -8.40 -19.00
N CYS A 113 -0.31 -8.91 -19.74
CA CYS A 113 -0.19 -10.20 -20.39
C CYS A 113 0.36 -10.01 -21.82
N PRO A 114 1.45 -10.72 -22.18
CA PRO A 114 1.98 -10.76 -23.55
C PRO A 114 1.04 -11.49 -24.51
#